data_AF-A0AA86J837-F1
#
_entry.id   AF-A0AA86J837-F1
#
_cell.length_a   1.000
_cell.length_b   1.000
_cell.length_c   1.000
_cell.angle_alpha   90.00
_cell.angle_beta   90.00
_cell.angle_gamma   90.00
#
_symmetry.space_group_name_H-M   'P 1'
#
loop_
_entity.id
_entity.type
_entity.pdbx_description
1 polymer ?
#
loop_
_entity_poly.entity_id
_entity_poly.type
_entity_poly.pdbx_seq_one_letter_code
_entity_poly.pdbx_strand_id
1 'polypeptide(L)' 'MLNLPADLTSQIDVPEPPAMMTFGASVELNAQLYGVIGQCNIDRAAIRKIEATRSQ' A
#
# COMPACT_ATOMS: atom_id res chain seq x y z
N MET A 1 7.69 -16.64 18.46
CA MET A 1 6.81 -15.68 17.77
C MET A 1 7.26 -15.61 16.32
N LEU A 2 6.38 -15.93 15.36
CA LEU A 2 6.68 -15.76 13.95
C LEU A 2 6.57 -14.26 13.66
N ASN A 3 7.67 -13.58 13.31
CA ASN A 3 7.62 -12.15 12.97
C ASN A 3 6.81 -11.94 11.69
N LEU A 4 6.10 -10.80 11.58
CA LEU A 4 5.49 -10.43 10.31
C LEU A 4 6.60 -10.28 9.25
N PRO A 5 6.37 -10.67 7.98
CA PRO A 5 7.26 -10.30 6.89
C PRO A 5 7.49 -8.79 6.88
N ALA A 6 8.75 -8.35 6.78
CA ALA A 6 9.12 -6.94 6.86
C ALA A 6 8.36 -6.09 5.83
N ASP A 7 8.18 -6.64 4.63
CA ASP A 7 7.50 -6.01 3.49
C ASP A 7 6.03 -5.64 3.80
N LEU A 8 5.36 -6.36 4.70
CA LEU A 8 3.97 -6.03 5.08
C LEU A 8 3.89 -4.79 5.98
N THR A 9 5.01 -4.42 6.60
CA THR A 9 5.10 -3.33 7.58
C THR A 9 6.06 -2.23 7.16
N SER A 10 6.71 -2.38 6.00
CA SER A 10 7.62 -1.37 5.47
C SER A 10 6.87 -0.09 5.13
N GLN A 11 7.62 1.01 5.10
CA GLN A 11 7.08 2.27 4.63
C GLN A 11 6.61 2.13 3.18
N ILE A 12 5.49 2.77 2.87
CA ILE A 12 4.93 2.80 1.52
C ILE A 12 5.59 3.95 0.76
N ASP A 13 6.12 3.65 -0.43
CA ASP A 13 6.60 4.66 -1.37
C ASP A 13 5.40 5.31 -2.07
N VAL A 14 5.14 6.57 -1.73
CA VAL A 14 4.05 7.35 -2.31
C VAL A 14 4.58 8.13 -3.52
N PRO A 15 3.89 8.10 -4.67
CA PRO A 15 4.30 8.87 -5.84
C PRO A 15 4.31 10.37 -5.55
N GLU A 16 5.35 11.05 -6.01
CA GLU A 16 5.47 12.49 -5.86
C GLU A 16 4.48 13.24 -6.77
N PRO A 17 3.95 14.40 -6.32
CA PRO A 17 3.16 15.26 -7.17
C PRO A 17 3.96 15.73 -8.40
N PRO A 18 3.35 15.83 -9.59
CA PRO A 18 4.03 16.36 -10.76
C PRO A 18 4.33 17.84 -10.59
N ALA A 19 5.44 18.30 -11.18
CA ALA A 19 5.85 19.71 -11.13
C ALA A 19 4.78 20.69 -11.67
N MET A 20 3.96 20.24 -12.61
CA MET A 20 2.79 20.97 -13.10
C MET A 20 1.56 20.07 -13.08
N MET A 21 0.54 20.49 -12.34
CA MET A 21 -0.68 19.71 -12.16
C MET A 21 -1.70 19.99 -13.27
N THR A 22 -1.44 19.47 -14.46
CA THR A 22 -2.43 19.44 -15.55
C THR A 22 -3.53 18.41 -15.25
N PHE A 23 -4.67 18.49 -15.96
CA PHE A 23 -5.73 17.48 -15.80
C PHE A 23 -5.21 16.05 -16.07
N GLY A 24 -4.45 15.85 -17.15
CA GLY A 24 -3.86 14.55 -17.47
C GLY A 24 -2.89 14.06 -16.40
N ALA A 25 -2.02 14.95 -15.89
CA ALA A 25 -1.09 14.61 -14.82
C ALA A 25 -1.80 14.24 -13.51
N SER A 26 -2.92 14.90 -13.20
CA SER A 26 -3.78 14.52 -12.06
C SER A 26 -4.40 13.14 -12.24
N VAL A 27 -4.88 12.81 -13.44
CA VAL A 27 -5.44 11.48 -13.73
C VAL A 27 -4.37 10.40 -13.55
N GLU A 28 -3.16 10.63 -14.07
CA GLU A 28 -2.04 9.70 -13.94
C GLU A 28 -1.61 9.51 -12.48
N LEU A 29 -1.43 10.61 -11.73
CA LEU A 29 -1.09 10.54 -10.31
C LEU A 29 -2.16 9.77 -9.52
N ASN A 30 -3.45 10.03 -9.78
CA ASN A 30 -4.53 9.30 -9.11
C ASN A 30 -4.49 7.81 -9.44
N ALA A 31 -4.21 7.42 -10.69
CA ALA A 31 -4.08 6.02 -11.06
C ALA A 31 -2.94 5.33 -10.29
N GLN A 32 -1.79 5.99 -10.15
CA GLN A 32 -0.66 5.48 -9.36
C GLN A 32 -1.03 5.35 -7.87
N LEU A 33 -1.65 6.39 -7.29
CA LEU A 33 -2.11 6.37 -5.89
C LEU A 33 -3.13 5.26 -5.63
N TYR A 34 -4.07 5.01 -6.56
CA TYR A 34 -5.00 3.89 -6.44
C TYR A 34 -4.30 2.54 -6.44
N GLY A 35 -3.25 2.37 -7.25
CA GLY A 35 -2.40 1.18 -7.24
C GLY A 35 -1.74 0.95 -5.87
N VAL A 36 -1.16 2.01 -5.30
CA VAL A 36 -0.55 1.98 -3.95
C VAL A 36 -1.58 1.58 -2.89
N ILE A 37 -2.76 2.21 -2.88
CA ILE A 37 -3.84 1.85 -1.93
C ILE A 37 -4.28 0.40 -2.11
N GLY A 38 -4.35 -0.08 -3.35
CA GLY A 38 -4.65 -1.47 -3.67
C GLY A 38 -3.67 -2.43 -2.98
N GLN A 39 -2.37 -2.18 -3.11
CA GLN A 39 -1.34 -2.99 -2.46
C GLN A 39 -1.45 -2.93 -0.93
N CYS A 40 -1.63 -1.74 -0.35
CA CYS A 40 -1.82 -1.58 1.09
C CYS A 40 -2.99 -2.40 1.64
N ASN A 41 -4.07 -2.53 0.86
CA ASN A 41 -5.22 -3.33 1.25
C ASN A 41 -4.91 -4.83 1.23
N ILE A 42 -4.13 -5.29 0.24
CA ILE A 42 -3.63 -6.67 0.16
C ILE A 42 -2.74 -6.98 1.38
N ASP A 43 -1.79 -6.10 1.68
CA ASP A 43 -0.84 -6.29 2.79
C ASP A 43 -1.57 -6.34 4.13
N ARG A 44 -2.54 -5.43 4.34
CA ARG A 44 -3.39 -5.43 5.54
C ARG A 44 -4.21 -6.71 5.67
N ALA A 45 -4.72 -7.26 4.57
CA ALA A 45 -5.43 -8.53 4.59
C ALA A 45 -4.49 -9.70 4.96
N ALA A 46 -3.26 -9.70 4.45
CA ALA A 46 -2.23 -10.67 4.80
C ALA A 46 -1.87 -10.62 6.29
N ILE A 47 -1.65 -9.41 6.85
CA ILE A 47 -1.40 -9.21 8.29
C ILE A 47 -2.56 -9.79 9.11
N ARG A 48 -3.81 -9.41 8.80
CA ARG A 48 -5.00 -9.91 9.53
C ARG A 48 -5.08 -11.43 9.52
N LYS A 49 -4.75 -12.07 8.40
CA LYS A 49 -4.72 -13.54 8.30
C LYS A 49 -3.65 -14.15 9.22
N ILE A 50 -2.45 -13.58 9.23
CA ILE A 50 -1.35 -14.04 10.10
C ILE A 50 -1.73 -13.89 11.59
N GLU A 51 -2.29 -12.74 11.98
CA GLU A 51 -2.70 -12.50 13.36
C GLU A 51 -3.87 -13.41 13.80
N ALA A 52 -4.81 -13.72 12.89
CA ALA A 52 -5.88 -14.66 13.16
C ALA A 52 -5.35 -16.07 13.45
N THR A 53 -4.30 -16.51 12.74
CA THR A 53 -3.62 -17.79 13.01
C THR A 53 -2.87 -17.80 14.34
N ARG A 54 -2.44 -16.64 14.86
CA ARG A 54 -1.80 -16.53 16.18
C ARG A 54 -2.79 -16.49 17.35
N SER A 55 -4.03 -16.10 17.07
CA SER A 55 -5.10 -15.97 18.07
C SER A 55 -5.90 -17.27 18.28
N GLN A 56 -5.55 -18.33 17.55
CA GLN A 56 -6.00 -19.72 17.77
C GLN A 56 -4.98 -20.50 18.58
#